data_AF-A0A7V4PQP1-F1
#
_entry.id   AF-A0A7V4PQP1-F1
#
_cell.length_a   1.000
_cell.length_b   1.000
_cell.length_c   1.000
_cell.angle_alpha   90.00
_cell.angle_beta   90.00
_cell.angle_gamma   90.00
#
_symmetry.space_group_name_H-M   'P 1'
#
loop_
_entity.id
_entity.type
_entity.pdbx_description
1 polymer ?
#
loop_
_entity_poly.entity_id
_entity_poly.type
_entity_poly.pdbx_seq_one_letter_code
_entity_poly.pdbx_strand_id
1 'polypeptide(L)'
;MTLVTLLFILKIVHNLAAAFWIGSVVFNHFLVRPALRLIPAAHAVVIAQRVGTLFLYTGWTALGLLLLTGLLRLYYDGRLFLLFSLSLYTQPPGRSLLLMILCWLVIVTNVAIISFVLRPRLISKLLVTSNPRLADVEKRRAAQIAASLWLDRLNLINVIVSILALIGGVSVIYGGLL
;
A
#
# COMPACT_ATOMS: atom_id res chain seq x y z
N MET A 1 -9.37 3.35 -31.82
CA MET A 1 -8.63 2.35 -31.01
C MET A 1 -9.51 1.11 -30.86
N THR A 2 -9.00 -0.09 -31.12
CA THR A 2 -9.81 -1.32 -30.98
C THR A 2 -9.92 -1.72 -29.50
N LEU A 3 -10.97 -2.48 -29.15
CA LEU A 3 -11.17 -3.00 -27.78
C LEU A 3 -9.97 -3.82 -27.30
N VAL A 4 -9.38 -4.63 -28.18
CA VAL A 4 -8.20 -5.44 -27.90
C VAL A 4 -7.00 -4.57 -27.53
N THR A 5 -6.76 -3.49 -28.29
CA THR A 5 -5.67 -2.54 -27.99
C THR A 5 -5.89 -1.86 -26.63
N LEU A 6 -7.13 -1.48 -26.29
CA LEU A 6 -7.45 -0.88 -25.01
C LEU A 6 -7.18 -1.84 -23.83
N LEU A 7 -7.67 -3.08 -23.91
CA LEU A 7 -7.44 -4.10 -22.88
C LEU A 7 -5.95 -4.40 -22.68
N PHE A 8 -5.18 -4.40 -23.75
CA PHE A 8 -3.73 -4.56 -23.70
C PHE A 8 -3.04 -3.41 -22.97
N ILE A 9 -3.38 -2.17 -23.30
CA ILE A 9 -2.86 -0.96 -22.61
C ILE A 9 -3.22 -1.02 -21.12
N LEU A 10 -4.48 -1.29 -20.79
CA LEU A 10 -4.92 -1.39 -19.39
C LEU A 10 -4.18 -2.48 -18.63
N LYS A 11 -3.91 -3.64 -19.26
CA LYS A 11 -3.11 -4.72 -18.66
C LYS A 11 -1.68 -4.27 -18.37
N ILE A 12 -1.04 -3.56 -19.32
CA ILE A 12 0.31 -3.01 -19.11
C ILE A 12 0.33 -2.03 -17.95
N VAL A 13 -0.58 -1.04 -17.95
CA VAL A 13 -0.64 -0.02 -16.89
C VAL A 13 -0.92 -0.66 -15.53
N HIS A 14 -1.83 -1.63 -15.47
CA HIS A 14 -2.13 -2.36 -14.23
C HIS A 14 -0.90 -3.11 -13.70
N ASN A 15 -0.19 -3.83 -14.58
CA ASN A 15 0.99 -4.60 -14.19
C ASN A 15 2.17 -3.69 -13.78
N LEU A 16 2.35 -2.56 -14.46
CA LEU A 16 3.35 -1.56 -14.07
C LEU A 16 3.02 -0.94 -12.71
N ALA A 17 1.76 -0.60 -12.46
CA ALA A 17 1.33 -0.09 -11.16
C ALA A 17 1.53 -1.13 -10.04
N ALA A 18 1.25 -2.41 -10.32
CA ALA A 18 1.50 -3.51 -9.39
C ALA A 18 2.99 -3.68 -9.09
N ALA A 19 3.84 -3.70 -10.13
CA ALA A 19 5.29 -3.82 -9.97
C ALA A 19 5.87 -2.65 -9.19
N PHE A 20 5.43 -1.43 -9.49
CA PHE A 20 5.84 -0.23 -8.78
C PHE A 20 5.42 -0.27 -7.31
N TRP A 21 4.18 -0.67 -7.02
CA TRP A 21 3.66 -0.82 -5.66
C TRP A 21 4.47 -1.84 -4.86
N ILE A 22 4.60 -3.07 -5.38
CA ILE A 22 5.32 -4.17 -4.72
C ILE A 22 6.79 -3.79 -4.49
N GLY A 23 7.46 -3.28 -5.53
CA GLY A 23 8.84 -2.82 -5.42
C GLY A 23 9.01 -1.72 -4.36
N SER A 24 8.09 -0.77 -4.31
CA SER A 24 8.12 0.33 -3.34
C SER A 24 7.99 -0.17 -1.89
N VAL A 25 7.04 -1.06 -1.60
CA VAL A 25 6.84 -1.54 -0.22
C VAL A 25 7.98 -2.44 0.25
N VAL A 26 8.52 -3.28 -0.64
CA VAL A 26 9.69 -4.13 -0.35
C VAL A 26 10.93 -3.26 -0.11
N PHE A 27 11.21 -2.32 -1.01
CA PHE A 27 12.35 -1.42 -0.89
C PHE A 27 12.25 -0.56 0.39
N ASN A 28 11.07 -0.03 0.68
CA ASN A 28 10.86 0.76 1.90
C ASN A 28 11.10 -0.07 3.16
N HIS A 29 10.51 -1.28 3.26
CA HIS A 29 10.60 -2.10 4.46
C HIS A 29 12.01 -2.65 4.70
N PHE A 30 12.66 -3.20 3.68
CA PHE A 30 13.92 -3.93 3.83
C PHE A 30 15.18 -3.08 3.62
N LEU A 31 15.11 -1.97 2.87
CA LEU A 31 16.30 -1.16 2.57
C LEU A 31 16.23 0.20 3.26
N VAL A 32 15.19 0.99 3.00
CA VAL A 32 15.10 2.38 3.49
C VAL A 32 15.06 2.42 5.02
N ARG A 33 14.15 1.65 5.64
CA ARG A 33 13.94 1.72 7.09
C ARG A 33 15.15 1.22 7.89
N PRO A 34 15.79 0.09 7.53
CA PRO A 34 17.03 -0.32 8.18
C PRO A 34 18.16 0.70 8.00
N ALA A 35 18.33 1.28 6.80
CA ALA A 35 19.35 2.31 6.56
C ALA A 35 19.13 3.55 7.44
N LEU A 36 17.88 3.99 7.63
CA LEU A 36 17.56 5.13 8.50
C LEU A 36 17.93 4.90 9.97
N ARG A 37 17.98 3.65 10.45
CA ARG A 37 18.37 3.32 11.83
C ARG A 37 19.87 3.50 12.08
N LEU A 38 20.68 3.55 11.02
CA LEU A 38 22.13 3.74 11.10
C LEU A 38 22.54 5.21 11.11
N ILE A 39 21.61 6.12 10.82
CA ILE A 39 21.86 7.55 10.68
C ILE A 39 21.51 8.25 12.01
N PRO A 40 22.26 9.27 12.45
CA PRO A 40 21.89 10.07 13.62
C PRO A 40 20.46 10.62 13.50
N ALA A 41 19.70 10.55 14.59
CA ALA A 41 18.26 10.77 14.59
C ALA A 41 17.83 12.10 13.94
N ALA A 42 18.59 13.18 14.14
CA ALA A 42 18.31 14.48 13.55
C ALA A 42 18.28 14.45 12.01
N HIS A 43 19.24 13.76 11.38
CA HIS A 43 19.31 13.62 9.93
C HIS A 43 18.32 12.57 9.41
N ALA A 44 18.14 11.47 10.14
CA ALA A 44 17.22 10.40 9.78
C ALA A 44 15.77 10.90 9.65
N VAL A 45 15.32 11.81 10.54
CA VAL A 45 13.97 12.40 10.47
C VAL A 45 13.76 13.20 9.19
N VAL A 46 14.73 14.02 8.79
CA VAL A 46 14.62 14.84 7.56
C VAL A 46 14.57 13.97 6.32
N ILE A 47 15.43 12.94 6.25
CA ILE A 47 15.45 11.99 5.13
C ILE A 47 14.14 11.19 5.09
N ALA A 48 13.69 10.66 6.23
CA ALA A 48 12.44 9.92 6.36
C ALA A 48 11.22 10.76 5.93
N GLN A 49 11.21 12.06 6.24
CA GLN A 49 10.14 12.96 5.81
C GLN A 49 10.12 13.16 4.29
N ARG A 50 11.28 13.41 3.67
CA ARG A 50 11.37 13.61 2.21
C ARG A 50 11.01 12.34 1.45
N VAL A 51 11.65 11.22 1.81
CA VAL A 51 11.43 9.91 1.20
C VAL A 51 9.99 9.43 1.45
N GLY A 52 9.48 9.58 2.68
CA GLY A 52 8.10 9.23 3.03
C GLY A 52 7.05 10.07 2.30
N THR A 53 7.37 11.32 1.94
CA THR A 53 6.48 12.15 1.11
C THR A 53 6.36 11.60 -0.30
N LEU A 54 7.49 11.23 -0.91
CA LEU A 54 7.50 10.60 -2.23
C LEU A 54 6.71 9.30 -2.22
N PHE A 55 6.96 8.41 -1.24
CA PHE A 55 6.21 7.16 -1.10
C PHE A 55 4.71 7.36 -0.88
N LEU A 56 4.30 8.45 -0.22
CA LEU A 56 2.88 8.77 -0.09
C LEU A 56 2.27 9.04 -1.46
N TYR A 57 2.84 9.97 -2.24
CA TYR A 57 2.28 10.33 -3.55
C TYR A 57 2.32 9.16 -4.54
N THR A 58 3.47 8.49 -4.62
CA THR A 58 3.62 7.39 -5.57
C THR A 58 2.82 6.16 -5.15
N GLY A 59 2.70 5.90 -3.84
CA GLY A 59 1.86 4.84 -3.29
C GLY A 59 0.38 5.04 -3.60
N TRP A 60 -0.17 6.23 -3.31
CA TRP A 60 -1.58 6.54 -3.63
C TRP A 60 -1.85 6.51 -5.14
N THR A 61 -0.91 7.00 -5.95
CA THR A 61 -1.01 6.93 -7.43
C THR A 61 -1.08 5.48 -7.90
N ALA A 62 -0.18 4.61 -7.41
CA ALA A 62 -0.16 3.20 -7.79
C ALA A 62 -1.44 2.47 -7.35
N LEU A 63 -1.94 2.72 -6.14
CA LEU A 63 -3.18 2.12 -5.65
C LEU A 63 -4.41 2.57 -6.44
N GLY A 64 -4.47 3.86 -6.80
CA GLY A 64 -5.51 4.40 -7.67
C GLY A 64 -5.46 3.76 -9.06
N LEU A 65 -4.28 3.66 -9.66
CA LEU A 65 -4.10 3.00 -10.95
C LEU A 65 -4.51 1.53 -10.91
N LEU A 66 -4.13 0.78 -9.87
CA LEU A 66 -4.52 -0.62 -9.70
C LEU A 66 -6.04 -0.79 -9.67
N LEU A 67 -6.74 0.04 -8.91
CA LEU A 67 -8.20 0.01 -8.83
C LEU A 67 -8.83 0.35 -10.18
N LEU A 68 -8.47 1.50 -10.75
CA LEU A 68 -9.08 2.01 -11.98
C LEU A 68 -8.87 1.04 -13.14
N THR A 69 -7.63 0.60 -13.35
CA THR A 69 -7.33 -0.33 -14.44
C THR A 69 -7.92 -1.72 -14.20
N GLY A 70 -8.02 -2.17 -12.94
CA GLY A 70 -8.70 -3.43 -12.61
C GLY A 70 -10.19 -3.40 -12.94
N LEU A 71 -10.89 -2.35 -12.51
CA LEU A 71 -12.32 -2.15 -12.80
C LEU A 71 -12.59 -1.96 -14.30
N LEU A 72 -11.80 -1.14 -14.98
CA LEU A 72 -11.95 -0.92 -16.42
C LEU A 72 -11.74 -2.21 -17.22
N ARG A 73 -10.77 -3.05 -16.84
CA ARG A 73 -10.58 -4.36 -17.49
C ARG A 73 -11.81 -5.26 -17.31
N LEU A 74 -12.37 -5.33 -16.10
CA LEU A 74 -13.60 -6.10 -15.86
C LEU A 74 -14.79 -5.55 -16.66
N TYR A 75 -14.92 -4.23 -16.75
CA TYR A 75 -15.97 -3.57 -17.53
C TYR A 75 -15.86 -3.88 -19.03
N TYR A 76 -14.69 -3.66 -19.62
CA TYR A 76 -14.47 -3.88 -21.05
C TYR A 76 -14.46 -5.35 -21.46
N ASP A 77 -14.18 -6.27 -20.53
CA ASP A 77 -14.29 -7.72 -20.74
C ASP A 77 -15.72 -8.25 -20.49
N GLY A 78 -16.69 -7.37 -20.17
CA GLY A 78 -18.09 -7.74 -19.91
C GLY A 78 -18.31 -8.50 -18.59
N ARG A 79 -17.33 -8.49 -17.69
CA ARG A 79 -17.28 -9.29 -16.45
C ARG A 79 -17.49 -8.47 -15.19
N LEU A 80 -17.89 -7.20 -15.30
CA LEU A 80 -18.11 -6.34 -14.13
C LEU A 80 -19.17 -6.90 -13.17
N PHE A 81 -20.18 -7.59 -13.71
CA PHE A 81 -21.22 -8.25 -12.92
C PHE A 81 -20.68 -9.32 -11.96
N LEU A 82 -19.47 -9.86 -12.22
CA LEU A 82 -18.86 -10.87 -11.35
C LEU A 82 -18.72 -10.35 -9.91
N LEU A 83 -18.47 -9.05 -9.73
CA LEU A 83 -18.32 -8.40 -8.42
C LEU A 83 -19.56 -8.53 -7.52
N PHE A 84 -20.73 -8.74 -8.10
CA PHE A 84 -22.01 -8.86 -7.40
C PHE A 84 -22.59 -10.28 -7.46
N SER A 85 -21.87 -11.22 -8.09
CA SER A 85 -22.38 -12.56 -8.34
C SER A 85 -21.74 -13.59 -7.41
N LEU A 86 -22.46 -14.68 -7.15
CA LEU A 86 -21.90 -15.81 -6.41
C LEU A 86 -20.74 -16.51 -7.16
N SER A 87 -20.63 -16.29 -8.48
CA SER A 87 -19.57 -16.86 -9.30
C SER A 87 -18.17 -16.38 -8.92
N LEU A 88 -18.07 -15.23 -8.24
CA LEU A 88 -16.83 -14.75 -7.64
C LEU A 88 -16.27 -15.72 -6.59
N TYR A 89 -17.14 -16.45 -5.90
CA TYR A 89 -16.76 -17.39 -4.83
C TYR A 89 -16.67 -18.84 -5.32
N THR A 90 -17.40 -19.18 -6.38
CA THR A 90 -17.48 -20.57 -6.86
C THR A 90 -16.51 -20.89 -7.98
N GLN A 91 -16.13 -19.92 -8.81
CA GLN A 91 -15.23 -20.14 -9.95
C GLN A 91 -13.77 -19.85 -9.57
N PRO A 92 -12.80 -20.68 -9.98
CA PRO A 92 -11.39 -20.49 -9.61
C PRO A 92 -10.81 -19.12 -10.03
N PRO A 93 -11.08 -18.57 -11.23
CA PRO A 93 -10.66 -17.20 -11.58
C PRO A 93 -11.35 -16.12 -10.73
N GLY A 94 -12.58 -16.38 -10.29
CA GLY A 94 -13.32 -15.51 -9.38
C GLY A 94 -12.66 -15.43 -8.01
N ARG A 95 -12.21 -16.56 -7.47
CA ARG A 95 -11.50 -16.64 -6.18
C ARG A 95 -10.19 -15.87 -6.21
N SER A 96 -9.44 -15.96 -7.31
CA SER A 96 -8.23 -15.15 -7.52
C SER A 96 -8.54 -13.66 -7.54
N LEU A 97 -9.59 -13.26 -8.26
CA LEU A 97 -10.03 -11.87 -8.29
C LEU A 97 -10.46 -11.38 -6.89
N LEU A 98 -11.21 -12.19 -6.15
CA LEU A 98 -11.63 -11.89 -4.79
C LEU A 98 -10.42 -11.70 -3.87
N LEU A 99 -9.43 -12.60 -3.91
CA LEU A 99 -8.20 -12.46 -3.15
C LEU A 99 -7.50 -11.13 -3.46
N MET A 100 -7.36 -10.78 -4.74
CA MET A 100 -6.73 -9.51 -5.14
C MET A 100 -7.49 -8.30 -4.60
N ILE A 101 -8.83 -8.31 -4.66
CA ILE A 101 -9.68 -7.23 -4.13
C ILE A 101 -9.52 -7.10 -2.61
N LEU A 102 -9.58 -8.21 -1.87
CA LEU A 102 -9.41 -8.22 -0.43
C LEU A 102 -8.02 -7.72 -0.02
N CYS A 103 -6.97 -8.20 -0.70
CA CYS A 103 -5.61 -7.71 -0.49
C CYS A 103 -5.50 -6.21 -0.75
N TRP A 104 -6.08 -5.71 -1.85
CA TRP A 104 -6.10 -4.29 -2.17
C TRP A 104 -6.83 -3.47 -1.09
N LEU A 105 -7.97 -3.94 -0.58
CA LEU A 105 -8.71 -3.28 0.50
C LEU A 105 -7.90 -3.18 1.80
N VAL A 106 -7.24 -4.28 2.20
CA VAL A 106 -6.36 -4.30 3.36
C VAL A 106 -5.20 -3.31 3.17
N ILE A 107 -4.58 -3.31 2.01
CA ILE A 107 -3.48 -2.39 1.67
C ILE A 107 -3.94 -0.93 1.76
N VAL A 108 -5.04 -0.56 1.10
CA VAL A 108 -5.55 0.82 1.11
C VAL A 108 -5.89 1.27 2.52
N THR A 109 -6.51 0.40 3.32
CA THR A 109 -6.83 0.69 4.72
C THR A 109 -5.56 0.94 5.53
N ASN A 110 -4.54 0.08 5.39
CA ASN A 110 -3.26 0.25 6.08
C ASN A 110 -2.55 1.54 5.64
N VAL A 111 -2.55 1.84 4.34
CA VAL A 111 -1.93 3.05 3.79
C VAL A 111 -2.65 4.31 4.26
N ALA A 112 -3.98 4.27 4.38
CA ALA A 112 -4.77 5.35 4.96
C ALA A 112 -4.41 5.57 6.44
N ILE A 113 -4.33 4.50 7.24
CA ILE A 113 -3.91 4.58 8.66
C ILE A 113 -2.50 5.17 8.76
N ILE A 114 -1.56 4.70 7.95
CA ILE A 114 -0.18 5.23 7.92
C ILE A 114 -0.19 6.73 7.56
N SER A 115 -0.90 7.10 6.49
CA SER A 115 -0.89 8.44 5.92
C SER A 115 -1.57 9.47 6.82
N PHE A 116 -2.73 9.14 7.38
CA PHE A 116 -3.58 10.09 8.08
C PHE A 116 -3.50 9.99 9.60
N VAL A 117 -3.04 8.88 10.16
CA VAL A 117 -2.97 8.68 11.62
C VAL A 117 -1.52 8.61 12.12
N LEU A 118 -0.71 7.72 11.57
CA LEU A 118 0.65 7.50 12.08
C LEU A 118 1.62 8.62 11.69
N ARG A 119 1.59 9.05 10.43
CA ARG A 119 2.50 10.08 9.92
C ARG A 119 2.37 11.43 10.64
N PRO A 120 1.15 11.98 10.90
CA PRO A 120 1.02 13.20 11.69
C PRO A 120 1.58 13.07 13.11
N ARG A 121 1.42 11.90 13.76
CA ARG A 121 1.96 11.63 15.10
C ARG A 121 3.49 11.61 15.14
N LEU A 122 4.13 11.13 14.06
CA LEU A 122 5.59 11.07 13.95
C LEU A 122 6.24 12.42 13.62
N ILE A 123 5.52 13.32 12.93
CA ILE A 123 6.04 14.61 12.44
C ILE A 123 5.69 15.78 13.36
N SER A 124 4.72 15.63 14.27
CA SER A 124 4.27 16.71 15.17
C SER A 124 5.45 17.33 15.93
N LYS A 125 5.83 18.55 15.54
CA LYS A 125 6.79 19.39 16.27
C LYS A 125 6.12 19.88 17.56
N LEU A 126 6.88 20.04 18.63
CA LEU A 126 6.42 20.82 19.78
C LEU A 126 6.10 22.22 19.25
N LEU A 127 4.82 22.63 19.32
CA LEU A 127 4.53 24.05 19.31
C LEU A 127 5.28 24.62 20.51
N VAL A 128 6.08 25.65 20.24
CA VAL A 128 6.85 26.42 21.23
C VAL A 128 5.84 27.15 22.13
N THR A 129 5.13 26.38 22.93
CA THR A 129 4.34 26.88 24.05
C THR A 129 5.27 26.78 25.23
N SER A 130 5.54 27.94 25.80
CA SER A 130 6.56 28.25 26.79
C SER A 130 6.51 27.25 27.96
N ASN A 131 7.59 26.48 28.14
CA ASN A 131 7.78 25.42 29.15
C ASN A 131 6.95 24.12 28.99
N PRO A 132 7.32 23.22 28.06
CA PRO A 132 6.86 21.84 28.11
C PRO A 132 7.31 21.17 29.42
N ARG A 133 6.38 20.56 30.17
CA ARG A 133 6.74 19.78 31.37
C ARG A 133 7.43 18.48 30.94
N LEU A 134 8.33 17.96 31.77
CA LEU A 134 9.00 16.67 31.54
C LEU A 134 8.00 15.52 31.25
N ALA A 135 6.84 15.53 31.92
CA ALA A 135 5.77 14.57 31.70
C ALA A 135 5.18 14.63 30.27
N ASP A 136 5.09 15.82 29.67
CA ASP A 136 4.56 16.00 28.30
C ASP A 136 5.53 15.49 27.25
N VAL A 137 6.83 15.65 27.51
CA VAL A 137 7.91 15.13 26.65
C VAL A 137 7.92 13.60 26.68
N GLU A 138 7.85 12.99 27.87
CA GLU A 138 7.88 11.54 28.01
C GLU A 138 6.64 10.87 27.39
N LYS A 139 5.44 11.43 27.62
CA LYS A 139 4.20 10.94 27.00
C LYS A 139 4.26 10.97 25.48
N ARG A 140 4.87 12.01 24.88
CA ARG A 140 5.06 12.10 23.42
C ARG A 140 6.09 11.10 22.92
N ARG A 141 7.20 10.92 23.63
CA ARG A 141 8.22 9.94 23.28
C ARG A 141 7.63 8.53 23.25
N ALA A 142 6.84 8.16 24.25
CA ALA A 142 6.11 6.91 24.29
C ALA A 142 5.15 6.77 23.09
N ALA A 143 4.38 7.82 22.77
CA ALA A 143 3.47 7.82 21.62
C ALA A 143 4.21 7.68 20.27
N GLN A 144 5.37 8.31 20.11
CA GLN A 144 6.20 8.21 18.91
C GLN A 144 6.82 6.81 18.76
N ILE A 145 7.30 6.21 19.85
CA ILE A 145 7.80 4.82 19.85
C ILE A 145 6.69 3.87 19.45
N ALA A 146 5.50 3.99 20.04
CA ALA A 146 4.35 3.17 19.70
C ALA A 146 3.94 3.34 18.23
N ALA A 147 3.88 4.59 17.73
CA ALA A 147 3.55 4.87 16.33
C ALA A 147 4.59 4.29 15.36
N SER A 148 5.88 4.31 15.74
CA SER A 148 6.95 3.71 14.95
C SER A 148 6.78 2.18 14.86
N LEU A 149 6.52 1.50 15.97
CA LEU A 149 6.27 0.06 15.98
C LEU A 149 5.05 -0.34 15.13
N TRP A 150 3.97 0.43 15.21
CA TRP A 150 2.80 0.22 14.35
C TRP A 150 3.12 0.46 12.87
N LEU A 151 3.94 1.47 12.56
CA LEU A 151 4.40 1.72 11.20
C LEU A 151 5.22 0.54 10.65
N ASP A 152 6.13 -0.06 11.45
CA ASP A 152 6.88 -1.27 11.06
C ASP A 152 5.94 -2.42 10.70
N ARG A 153 4.98 -2.70 11.58
CA ARG A 153 4.02 -3.80 11.44
C ARG A 153 3.12 -3.64 10.23
N LEU A 154 2.54 -2.45 10.03
CA LEU A 154 1.67 -2.19 8.87
C LEU A 154 2.44 -2.27 7.55
N ASN A 155 3.71 -1.82 7.52
CA ASN A 155 4.54 -2.00 6.32
C ASN A 155 4.83 -3.47 6.04
N LEU A 156 5.13 -4.29 7.07
CA LEU A 156 5.32 -5.72 6.89
C LEU A 156 4.04 -6.41 6.38
N ILE A 157 2.89 -6.06 6.95
CA ILE A 157 1.58 -6.56 6.48
C ILE A 157 1.39 -6.18 5.01
N ASN A 158 1.70 -4.94 4.62
CA ASN A 158 1.60 -4.52 3.22
C ASN A 158 2.52 -5.34 2.31
N VAL A 159 3.74 -5.68 2.73
CA VAL A 159 4.63 -6.57 1.96
C VAL A 159 3.96 -7.95 1.76
N ILE A 160 3.53 -8.59 2.85
CA ILE A 160 2.92 -9.93 2.81
C ILE A 160 1.68 -9.93 1.92
N VAL A 161 0.77 -8.98 2.14
CA VAL A 161 -0.49 -8.86 1.39
C VAL A 161 -0.24 -8.53 -0.08
N SER A 162 0.81 -7.76 -0.40
CA SER A 162 1.18 -7.47 -1.79
C SER A 162 1.72 -8.72 -2.50
N ILE A 163 2.47 -9.57 -1.81
CA ILE A 163 2.91 -10.87 -2.34
C ILE A 163 1.70 -11.79 -2.57
N LEU A 164 0.75 -11.84 -1.63
CA LEU A 164 -0.49 -12.61 -1.81
C LEU A 164 -1.32 -12.11 -3.00
N ALA A 165 -1.43 -10.79 -3.18
CA ALA A 165 -2.09 -10.20 -4.34
C ALA A 165 -1.40 -10.58 -5.66
N LEU A 166 -0.06 -10.62 -5.68
CA LEU A 166 0.73 -11.05 -6.83
C LEU A 166 0.46 -12.53 -7.16
N ILE A 167 0.43 -13.40 -6.15
CA ILE A 167 0.06 -14.83 -6.31
C ILE A 167 -1.36 -14.93 -6.90
N GLY A 168 -2.31 -14.15 -6.39
CA GLY A 168 -3.65 -14.03 -6.95
C GLY A 168 -3.63 -13.65 -8.44
N GLY A 169 -2.86 -12.62 -8.82
CA GLY A 169 -2.74 -12.19 -10.21
C GLY A 169 -2.12 -13.26 -11.13
N VAL A 170 -1.06 -13.93 -10.67
CA VAL A 170 -0.38 -14.99 -11.43
C VAL A 170 -1.29 -16.22 -11.58
N SER A 171 -2.02 -16.59 -10.53
CA SER A 171 -2.91 -17.77 -10.55
C SER A 171 -3.97 -17.70 -11.64
N VAL A 172 -4.45 -16.51 -12.02
CA VAL A 172 -5.43 -16.32 -13.10
C VAL A 172 -4.89 -16.84 -14.44
N ILE A 173 -3.58 -16.78 -14.67
CA ILE A 173 -2.93 -17.30 -15.89
C ILE A 173 -3.02 -18.83 -15.93
N TYR A 174 -3.00 -19.48 -14.76
CA TYR A 174 -3.04 -20.94 -14.62
C TYR A 174 -4.46 -21.50 -14.36
N GLY A 175 -5.50 -20.71 -14.61
CA GLY A 175 -6.89 -21.12 -14.45
C GLY A 175 -7.55 -20.68 -13.13
N GLY A 176 -6.80 -20.03 -12.22
CA GLY A 176 -7.31 -19.47 -10.97
C GLY A 176 -6.88 -20.25 -9.72
N LEU A 177 -7.30 -19.76 -8.55
CA LEU A 177 -7.05 -20.42 -7.26
C LEU A 177 -8.17 -21.44 -6.98
N LEU A 178 -7.75 -22.72 -6.92
CA LEU A 178 -8.55 -23.91 -6.54
C LEU A 178 -9.92 -23.98 -7.21
#